data_AF-A0A3M5BZD9-F1
#
_entry.id   AF-A0A3M5BZD9-F1
#
_cell.length_a   1.000
_cell.length_b   1.000
_cell.length_c   1.000
_cell.angle_alpha   90.00
_cell.angle_beta   90.00
_cell.angle_gamma   90.00
#
_symmetry.space_group_name_H-M   'P 1'
#
loop_
_entity.id
_entity.type
_entity.pdbx_description
1 polymer ?
#
loop_
_entity_poly.entity_id
_entity_poly.type
_entity_poly.pdbx_seq_one_letter_code
_entity_poly.pdbx_strand_id
1 'polypeptide(L)' 'MKTDQYANLSRLLGCYFHQDWTEEFSDSNHVLEEIVKCEPLSCLRDSVKEIEHLLRSR' A
#
# COMPACT_ATOMS: atom_id res chain seq x y z
N MET A 1 17.11 -9.91 -7.19
CA MET A 1 15.82 -9.28 -7.53
C MET A 1 15.83 -7.86 -6.98
N LYS A 2 15.29 -6.87 -7.70
CA LYS A 2 15.14 -5.48 -7.20
C LYS A 2 13.99 -5.41 -6.18
N THR A 3 14.05 -6.22 -5.12
CA THR A 3 12.94 -6.39 -4.17
C THR A 3 12.81 -5.27 -3.15
N ASP A 4 13.85 -4.44 -3.00
CA ASP A 4 13.87 -3.44 -1.91
C ASP A 4 13.28 -2.08 -2.31
N GLN A 5 13.11 -1.82 -3.61
CA GLN A 5 12.72 -0.48 -4.09
C GLN A 5 11.25 -0.14 -3.79
N TYR A 6 10.38 -1.14 -3.68
CA TYR A 6 8.94 -0.98 -3.47
C TYR A 6 8.43 -1.88 -2.34
N ALA A 7 9.29 -2.15 -1.35
CA ALA A 7 9.01 -3.13 -0.31
C ALA A 7 7.78 -2.74 0.52
N ASN A 8 7.61 -1.45 0.83
CA ASN A 8 6.46 -0.99 1.61
C ASN A 8 5.17 -1.08 0.80
N LEU A 9 5.16 -0.57 -0.43
CA LEU A 9 4.01 -0.61 -1.31
C LEU A 9 3.60 -2.06 -1.62
N SER A 10 4.57 -2.95 -1.87
CA SER A 10 4.30 -4.38 -2.08
C SER A 10 3.66 -5.01 -0.85
N ARG A 11 4.13 -4.68 0.36
CA ARG A 11 3.54 -5.17 1.62
C ARG A 11 2.12 -4.65 1.80
N LEU A 12 1.89 -3.34 1.64
CA LEU A 12 0.56 -2.75 1.79
C LEU A 12 -0.43 -3.38 0.81
N LEU A 13 -0.10 -3.45 -0.48
CA LEU A 13 -0.97 -4.05 -1.47
C LEU A 13 -1.19 -5.55 -1.21
N GLY A 14 -0.16 -6.28 -0.80
CA GLY A 14 -0.27 -7.70 -0.47
C GLY A 14 -1.09 -7.99 0.79
N CYS A 15 -1.05 -7.12 1.79
CA CYS A 15 -1.77 -7.31 3.06
C CYS A 15 -3.22 -6.80 3.02
N TYR A 16 -3.53 -5.79 2.21
CA TYR A 16 -4.83 -5.12 2.23
C TYR A 16 -5.62 -5.26 0.93
N PHE A 17 -4.94 -5.47 -0.20
CA PHE A 17 -5.55 -5.70 -1.51
C PHE A 17 -5.25 -7.13 -2.01
N HIS A 18 -5.25 -8.10 -1.11
CA HIS A 18 -5.14 -9.53 -1.45
C HIS A 18 -6.37 -10.04 -2.20
N GLN A 19 -6.30 -11.22 -2.82
CA GLN A 19 -7.32 -11.73 -3.75
C GLN A 19 -8.77 -11.64 -3.23
N ASP A 20 -8.98 -11.85 -1.93
CA ASP A 20 -10.30 -11.91 -1.29
C ASP A 20 -10.62 -10.67 -0.45
N TRP A 21 -9.91 -9.55 -0.63
CA TRP A 21 -10.07 -8.33 0.19
C TRP A 21 -11.52 -7.80 0.20
N THR A 22 -12.29 -8.05 -0.86
CA THR A 22 -13.71 -7.63 -0.96
C THR A 22 -14.64 -8.38 -0.02
N GLU A 23 -14.19 -9.47 0.62
CA GLU A 23 -14.93 -10.14 1.70
C GLU A 23 -14.77 -9.38 3.03
N GLU A 24 -13.69 -8.62 3.19
CA GLU A 24 -13.34 -7.88 4.41
C GLU A 24 -13.72 -6.40 4.34
N PHE A 25 -13.63 -5.80 3.14
CA PHE A 25 -13.88 -4.38 2.93
C PHE A 25 -14.95 -4.14 1.86
N SER A 26 -15.75 -3.10 2.09
CA SER A 26 -16.88 -2.73 1.22
C SER A 26 -16.45 -2.15 -0.13
N ASP A 27 -15.36 -1.40 -0.15
CA ASP A 27 -14.79 -0.77 -1.34
C ASP A 27 -13.32 -0.38 -1.09
N SER A 28 -12.66 0.12 -2.13
CA SER A 28 -11.24 0.51 -2.05
C SER A 28 -10.97 1.67 -1.09
N ASN A 29 -11.94 2.57 -0.84
CA ASN A 29 -11.74 3.66 0.11
C ASN A 29 -11.68 3.12 1.53
N HIS A 30 -12.55 2.15 1.87
CA HIS A 30 -12.51 1.50 3.17
C HIS A 30 -11.15 0.79 3.42
N VAL A 31 -10.58 0.15 2.39
CA VAL A 31 -9.22 -0.43 2.47
C VAL A 31 -8.16 0.65 2.77
N LEU A 32 -8.21 1.78 2.05
CA LEU A 32 -7.28 2.89 2.25
C LEU A 32 -7.41 3.52 3.64
N GLU A 33 -8.63 3.64 4.16
CA GLU A 33 -8.88 4.10 5.53
C GLU A 33 -8.24 3.16 6.55
N GLU A 34 -8.38 1.84 6.38
CA GLU A 34 -7.78 0.86 7.29
C GLU A 34 -6.24 0.88 7.21
N ILE A 35 -5.66 1.03 6.01
CA ILE A 35 -4.21 1.24 5.84
C ILE A 35 -3.74 2.46 6.64
N VAL A 36 -4.41 3.61 6.48
CA VAL A 36 -4.01 4.86 7.17
C VAL A 36 -4.16 4.74 8.69
N LYS A 37 -5.15 4.00 9.15
CA LYS A 37 -5.46 3.81 10.57
C LYS A 37 -4.52 2.83 11.27
N CYS A 38 -4.13 1.74 10.60
CA CYS A 38 -3.39 0.64 11.21
C CYS A 38 -1.88 0.72 11.01
N GLU A 39 -1.41 1.37 9.97
CA GLU A 39 0.00 1.35 9.61
C GLU A 39 0.81 2.46 10.30
N PRO A 40 2.08 2.19 10.68
CA PRO A 40 2.95 3.21 11.23
C PRO A 40 3.17 4.35 10.24
N LEU A 41 3.21 5.59 10.74
CA LEU A 41 3.42 6.78 9.92
C LEU A 41 4.71 6.71 9.08
N SER A 42 5.76 6.05 9.58
CA SER A 42 7.00 5.83 8.81
C SER A 42 6.76 4.98 7.57
N CYS A 43 5.97 3.91 7.70
CA CYS A 43 5.62 3.06 6.58
C CYS A 43 4.78 3.82 5.55
N LEU A 44 3.75 4.55 5.99
CA LEU A 44 2.93 5.39 5.11
C LEU A 44 3.78 6.40 4.33
N ARG A 45 4.71 7.09 4.99
CA ARG A 45 5.61 8.06 4.35
C ARG A 45 6.52 7.42 3.32
N ASP A 46 7.07 6.25 3.60
CA ASP A 46 7.94 5.56 2.66
C ASP A 46 7.15 5.00 1.47
N SER A 47 5.94 4.47 1.70
CA SER A 47 5.02 4.08 0.63
C SER A 47 4.64 5.25 -0.29
N VAL A 48 4.44 6.46 0.25
CA VAL A 48 4.18 7.66 -0.57
C VAL A 48 5.37 7.98 -1.47
N LYS A 49 6.61 7.92 -0.96
CA LYS A 49 7.82 8.13 -1.78
C LYS A 49 7.93 7.09 -2.90
N GLU A 50 7.61 5.83 -2.59
CA GLU A 50 7.59 4.73 -3.56
C GLU A 50 6.56 5.00 -4.68
N ILE A 51 5.36 5.46 -4.33
CA ILE A 51 4.30 5.86 -5.28
C ILE A 51 4.77 7.05 -6.13
N GLU A 52 5.32 8.10 -5.52
CA GLU A 52 5.83 9.27 -6.25
C GLU A 52 6.92 8.87 -7.27
N HIS A 53 7.80 7.95 -6.89
CA HIS A 53 8.82 7.44 -7.79
C HIS A 53 8.22 6.71 -9.00
N LEU A 54 7.21 5.86 -8.78
CA LEU A 54 6.48 5.18 -9.86
C LEU A 54 5.79 6.18 -10.80
N LEU A 55 5.14 7.20 -10.24
CA LEU A 55 4.43 8.21 -11.04
C LEU A 55 5.38 9.09 -11.86
N ARG A 56 6.60 9.36 -11.36
CA ARG A 56 7.63 10.09 -12.11
C ARG A 56 8.32 9.26 -13.20
N SER A 57 8.21 7.94 -13.12
CA SER A 57 8.77 7.01 -14.12
C SER A 57 7.85 6.75 -15.32
N ARG A 58 6.72 7.46 -15.39
CA ARG A 58 5.78 7.45 -16.53
C ARG A 58 6.10 8.51 -17.57
#